data_AF-A0A915BKF8-F1
#
_entry.id   AF-A0A915BKF8-F1
#
_cell.length_a   1.000
_cell.length_b   1.000
_cell.length_c   1.000
_cell.angle_alpha   90.00
_cell.angle_beta   90.00
_cell.angle_gamma   90.00
#
_symmetry.space_group_name_H-M   'P 1'
#
loop_
_entity.id
_entity.type
_entity.pdbx_description
1 polymer ?
#
loop_
_entity_poly.entity_id
_entity_poly.type
_entity_poly.pdbx_seq_one_letter_code
_entity_poly.pdbx_strand_id
1 'polypeptide(L)'
;DQMRQFRRQHEQLRTVISRVLRPSGQAQADTNRAGEVEKSAMNGADLSAIEQVNVAYENVKEVDCLDVSNDGTAAWEAAIRRYEDQIDRVETQITARLRDQLGGAKNADEMFTIFQRFNALFVRPHIRGAIREYQTQLIQRVKEDIDQLQTRFTNFSEAANERILSTIDIPALSASIIFIRQIDRRLTQYMKRIEDVLGRGWENHVEGRQLKQEGDNFRHKLNTQHIFEEWIAKVQSRNISLTGRVFSIERRQKDGRIALKLKVNFSPDVVTLFKEVRNLKHMGFRIPLKIVNTAHQANLLYPFAISLLESIRTYDSINERIAGKEGINILIASCKRDIQNQLSEGNTLTWESYKMDPYVVKLSETISNYQEKVEELDMVLDRIEVDLAALDTCQYSSATVAALLTSIQKAVDQLSLGNYSNLHHWVENIDKRIEKKLASRVEEAIRLWTLVLTHEEMDDESEEKAVLPALQPIVLEMRVTSQVMYVSPSIEQARAHLLDQLLAWQSVVISQPRISSTRFQLALARDSTEA
;
A
#
# COMPACT_ATOMS: atom_id res chain seq x y z
N ASP A 1 42.98 -55.04 22.62
CA ASP A 1 42.13 -54.28 21.68
C ASP A 1 40.62 -54.55 21.75
N GLN A 2 40.19 -55.81 21.92
CA GLN A 2 38.76 -56.16 21.97
C GLN A 2 37.98 -55.40 23.06
N MET A 3 38.51 -55.30 24.29
CA MET A 3 37.89 -54.50 25.36
C MET A 3 37.77 -53.00 25.04
N ARG A 4 38.75 -52.44 24.33
CA ARG A 4 38.73 -51.03 23.92
C ARG A 4 37.67 -50.78 22.85
N GLN A 5 37.52 -51.70 21.90
CA GLN A 5 36.45 -51.64 20.90
C GLN A 5 35.07 -51.83 21.55
N PHE A 6 34.93 -52.79 22.46
CA PHE A 6 33.71 -53.03 23.22
C PHE A 6 33.26 -51.79 24.01
N ARG A 7 34.15 -51.19 24.82
CA ARG A 7 33.82 -49.98 25.59
C ARG A 7 33.43 -48.80 24.72
N ARG A 8 34.14 -48.59 23.60
CA ARG A 8 33.79 -47.54 22.62
C ARG A 8 32.41 -47.77 22.00
N GLN A 9 32.11 -49.01 21.61
CA GLN A 9 30.80 -49.35 21.04
C GLN A 9 29.68 -49.24 22.06
N HIS A 10 29.91 -49.65 23.31
CA HIS A 10 28.95 -49.51 24.40
C HIS A 10 28.68 -48.03 24.74
N GLU A 11 29.73 -47.21 24.84
CA GLU A 11 29.60 -45.78 25.14
C GLU A 11 28.92 -45.02 24.00
N GLN A 12 29.24 -45.35 22.74
CA GLN A 12 28.51 -44.86 21.58
C GLN A 12 27.03 -45.25 21.63
N LEU A 13 26.71 -46.50 21.97
CA LEU A 13 25.32 -46.96 22.06
C LEU A 13 24.58 -46.23 23.19
N ARG A 14 25.17 -46.09 24.37
CA ARG A 14 24.57 -45.36 25.50
C ARG A 14 24.35 -43.89 25.18
N THR A 15 25.34 -43.22 24.57
CA THR A 15 25.22 -41.79 24.20
C THR A 15 24.19 -41.58 23.10
N VAL A 16 24.08 -42.50 22.15
CA VAL A 16 23.08 -42.42 21.09
C VAL A 16 21.68 -42.72 21.63
N ILE A 17 21.48 -43.79 22.39
CA ILE A 17 20.16 -44.13 22.96
C ILE A 17 19.68 -43.04 23.93
N SER A 18 20.55 -42.49 24.78
CA SER A 18 20.18 -41.40 25.70
C SER A 18 19.84 -40.10 24.97
N ARG A 19 20.49 -39.79 23.84
CA ARG A 19 20.16 -38.63 23.00
C ARG A 19 18.84 -38.82 22.24
N VAL A 20 18.56 -40.05 21.83
CA VAL A 20 17.44 -40.40 20.95
C VAL A 20 16.14 -40.60 21.73
N LEU A 21 16.17 -41.29 22.87
CA LEU A 21 14.98 -41.66 23.66
C LEU A 21 14.57 -40.60 24.71
N ARG A 22 15.27 -39.46 24.81
CA ARG A 22 14.78 -38.34 25.62
C ARG A 22 13.50 -37.76 25.01
N PRO A 23 12.40 -37.59 25.76
CA PRO A 23 11.21 -36.92 25.23
C PRO A 23 11.55 -35.50 24.81
N SER A 24 11.07 -35.09 23.63
CA SER A 24 11.14 -33.73 23.10
C SER A 24 10.25 -32.82 23.96
N GLY A 25 10.79 -32.33 25.08
CA GLY A 25 10.08 -31.45 26.00
C GLY A 25 10.91 -30.80 27.11
N GLN A 26 12.17 -31.17 27.31
CA GLN A 26 13.04 -30.55 28.33
C GLN A 26 14.41 -30.18 27.76
N ALA A 27 14.42 -29.25 26.82
CA ALA A 27 15.65 -28.63 26.33
C ALA A 27 15.54 -27.10 26.34
N GLN A 28 14.93 -26.51 27.38
CA GLN A 28 15.03 -25.07 27.64
C GLN A 28 14.48 -24.64 29.01
N ALA A 29 14.94 -25.25 30.11
CA ALA A 29 14.83 -24.64 31.45
C ALA A 29 15.73 -25.41 32.43
N ASP A 30 17.03 -25.13 32.41
CA ASP A 30 17.92 -25.51 33.51
C ASP A 30 18.77 -24.31 33.92
N THR A 31 18.09 -23.36 34.56
CA THR A 31 18.67 -22.58 35.65
C THR A 31 17.57 -22.34 36.68
N ASN A 32 17.76 -22.96 37.85
CA ASN A 32 17.04 -22.76 39.12
C ASN A 32 15.58 -23.22 39.19
N ARG A 33 15.34 -24.36 39.84
CA ARG A 33 14.78 -24.42 41.22
C ARG A 33 14.60 -25.86 41.68
N ALA A 34 14.97 -26.09 42.94
CA ALA A 34 14.75 -27.31 43.68
C ALA A 34 13.27 -27.52 44.00
N GLY A 35 12.83 -28.78 43.94
CA GLY A 35 11.65 -29.30 44.63
C GLY A 35 10.31 -29.12 43.90
N GLU A 36 9.88 -30.15 43.17
CA GLU A 36 8.65 -30.92 43.44
C GLU A 36 8.44 -32.00 42.38
N VAL A 37 8.00 -33.17 42.83
CA VAL A 37 7.84 -34.39 42.04
C VAL A 37 6.50 -34.34 41.33
N GLU A 38 6.50 -33.94 40.05
CA GLU A 38 5.41 -34.26 39.12
C GLU A 38 5.86 -35.38 38.17
N LYS A 39 5.49 -36.62 38.53
CA LYS A 39 5.51 -37.79 37.65
C LYS A 39 4.42 -37.65 36.58
N SER A 40 4.67 -36.84 35.57
CA SER A 40 3.83 -36.77 34.38
C SER A 40 4.32 -37.80 33.36
N ALA A 41 3.59 -38.92 33.27
CA ALA A 41 3.56 -39.90 32.17
C ALA A 41 4.83 -40.04 31.32
N MET A 42 5.90 -40.54 31.94
CA MET A 42 7.10 -40.99 31.25
C MET A 42 6.76 -42.35 30.60
N ASN A 43 6.92 -42.50 29.28
CA ASN A 43 6.75 -43.78 28.58
C ASN A 43 7.67 -44.83 29.23
N GLY A 44 7.13 -45.69 30.09
CA GLY A 44 7.90 -46.68 30.88
C GLY A 44 8.71 -47.67 30.06
N ALA A 45 8.49 -47.71 28.75
CA ALA A 45 9.20 -48.56 27.83
C ALA A 45 10.53 -47.94 27.30
N ASP A 46 10.74 -46.62 27.42
CA ASP A 46 11.98 -45.93 27.02
C ASP A 46 13.08 -46.03 28.10
N LEU A 47 12.67 -46.03 29.39
CA LEU A 47 13.52 -46.35 30.53
C LEU A 47 14.01 -47.80 30.48
N SER A 48 13.13 -48.73 30.07
CA SER A 48 13.43 -50.16 30.00
C SER A 48 14.55 -50.51 29.02
N ALA A 49 14.66 -49.83 27.86
CA ALA A 49 15.73 -50.10 26.90
C ALA A 49 17.12 -49.64 27.41
N ILE A 50 17.15 -48.51 28.14
CA ILE A 50 18.39 -47.99 28.76
C ILE A 50 18.80 -48.89 29.93
N GLU A 51 17.84 -49.34 30.73
CA GLU A 51 18.07 -50.29 31.83
C GLU A 51 18.55 -51.65 31.31
N GLN A 52 17.97 -52.18 30.24
CA GLN A 52 18.41 -53.43 29.59
C GLN A 52 19.86 -53.35 29.10
N VAL A 53 20.26 -52.21 28.50
CA VAL A 53 21.65 -51.97 28.06
C VAL A 53 22.62 -51.87 29.25
N ASN A 54 22.20 -51.26 30.36
CA ASN A 54 23.01 -51.16 31.57
C ASN A 54 23.16 -52.53 32.26
N VAL A 55 22.09 -53.31 32.37
CA VAL A 55 22.11 -54.68 32.92
C VAL A 55 22.98 -55.60 32.05
N ALA A 56 22.89 -55.48 30.73
CA ALA A 56 23.76 -56.23 29.82
C ALA A 56 25.25 -55.89 30.04
N TYR A 57 25.56 -54.61 30.32
CA TYR A 57 26.93 -54.18 30.61
C TYR A 57 27.41 -54.62 32.01
N GLU A 58 26.53 -54.65 33.02
CA GLU A 58 26.85 -55.17 34.35
C GLU A 58 27.23 -56.65 34.29
N ASN A 59 26.50 -57.46 33.51
CA ASN A 59 26.82 -58.88 33.31
C ASN A 59 28.19 -59.10 32.64
N VAL A 60 28.64 -58.20 31.76
CA VAL A 60 29.98 -58.27 31.15
C VAL A 60 31.06 -57.75 32.11
N LYS A 61 30.71 -56.81 33.00
CA LYS A 61 31.61 -56.26 34.01
C LYS A 61 31.93 -57.25 35.13
N GLU A 62 31.02 -58.18 35.42
CA GLU A 62 31.21 -59.24 36.43
C GLU A 62 32.20 -60.33 36.00
N VAL A 63 32.52 -60.44 34.70
CA VAL A 63 33.53 -61.38 34.21
C VAL A 63 34.92 -60.83 34.48
N ASP A 64 35.79 -61.67 35.05
CA ASP A 64 37.17 -61.28 35.35
C ASP A 64 37.93 -60.97 34.06
N CYS A 65 38.32 -59.69 33.92
CA CYS A 65 38.98 -59.16 32.75
C CYS A 65 40.49 -59.47 32.71
N LEU A 66 41.03 -60.09 33.75
CA LEU A 66 42.45 -60.42 33.90
C LEU A 66 42.75 -61.92 33.73
N ASP A 67 41.72 -62.77 33.58
CA ASP A 67 41.90 -64.20 33.34
C ASP A 67 42.11 -64.48 31.84
N VAL A 68 43.37 -64.76 31.48
CA VAL A 68 43.81 -65.05 30.10
C VAL A 68 43.87 -66.56 29.83
N SER A 69 43.32 -67.39 30.72
CA SER A 69 43.21 -68.83 30.48
C SER A 69 42.28 -69.14 29.30
N ASN A 70 42.37 -70.34 28.73
CA ASN A 70 41.44 -70.79 27.70
C ASN A 70 39.98 -70.77 28.20
N ASP A 71 39.78 -70.96 29.51
CA ASP A 71 38.47 -70.87 30.15
C ASP A 71 38.02 -69.42 30.33
N GLY A 72 38.93 -68.48 30.63
CA GLY A 72 38.67 -67.05 30.70
C GLY A 72 38.33 -66.41 29.34
N THR A 73 39.02 -66.82 28.27
CA THR A 73 38.68 -66.40 26.90
C THR A 73 37.34 -66.95 26.43
N ALA A 74 37.02 -68.21 26.74
CA ALA A 74 35.70 -68.79 26.48
C ALA A 74 34.58 -68.10 27.28
N ALA A 75 34.83 -67.76 28.55
CA ALA A 75 33.90 -67.00 29.39
C ALA A 75 33.68 -65.57 28.87
N TRP A 76 34.74 -64.90 28.41
CA TRP A 76 34.67 -63.58 27.80
C TRP A 76 33.91 -63.58 26.46
N GLU A 77 34.19 -64.55 25.58
CA GLU A 77 33.42 -64.71 24.34
C GLU A 77 31.95 -65.04 24.59
N ALA A 78 31.66 -65.88 25.59
CA ALA A 78 30.29 -66.18 26.00
C ALA A 78 29.57 -64.94 26.56
N ALA A 79 30.27 -64.09 27.30
CA ALA A 79 29.73 -62.83 27.84
C ALA A 79 29.49 -61.79 26.74
N ILE A 80 30.41 -61.67 25.77
CA ILE A 80 30.21 -60.81 24.58
C ILE A 80 29.02 -61.30 23.77
N ARG A 81 28.89 -62.60 23.50
CA ARG A 81 27.72 -63.15 22.78
C ARG A 81 26.41 -62.87 23.51
N ARG A 82 26.38 -63.05 24.84
CA ARG A 82 25.20 -62.70 25.65
C ARG A 82 24.87 -61.21 25.60
N TYR A 83 25.89 -60.35 25.56
CA TYR A 83 25.72 -58.90 25.43
C TYR A 83 25.24 -58.51 24.03
N GLU A 84 25.80 -59.11 22.98
CA GLU A 84 25.35 -58.93 21.60
C GLU A 84 23.89 -59.40 21.43
N ASP A 85 23.52 -60.57 21.97
CA ASP A 85 22.14 -61.07 21.96
C ASP A 85 21.16 -60.12 22.67
N GLN A 86 21.56 -59.53 23.81
CA GLN A 86 20.74 -58.55 24.52
C GLN A 86 20.65 -57.22 23.77
N ILE A 87 21.74 -56.79 23.12
CA ILE A 87 21.70 -55.62 22.25
C ILE A 87 20.83 -55.86 21.04
N ASP A 88 20.88 -57.03 20.41
CA ASP A 88 20.04 -57.36 19.25
C ASP A 88 18.56 -57.35 19.63
N ARG A 89 18.20 -57.75 20.86
CA ARG A 89 16.85 -57.59 21.41
C ARG A 89 16.47 -56.11 21.60
N VAL A 90 17.39 -55.29 22.08
CA VAL A 90 17.17 -53.84 22.21
C VAL A 90 17.08 -53.18 20.83
N GLU A 91 17.91 -53.58 19.86
CA GLU A 91 17.89 -53.08 18.48
C GLU A 91 16.60 -53.47 17.76
N THR A 92 16.09 -54.69 17.97
CA THR A 92 14.80 -55.12 17.41
C THR A 92 13.62 -54.36 18.02
N GLN A 93 13.63 -54.10 19.33
CA GLN A 93 12.63 -53.24 19.99
C GLN A 93 12.68 -51.79 19.46
N ILE A 94 13.89 -51.22 19.31
CA ILE A 94 14.07 -49.89 18.73
C ILE A 94 13.61 -49.87 17.28
N THR A 95 13.91 -50.91 16.50
CA THR A 95 13.50 -51.04 15.09
C THR A 95 11.98 -51.13 14.95
N ALA A 96 11.30 -51.88 15.83
CA ALA A 96 9.84 -51.94 15.85
C ALA A 96 9.25 -50.55 16.13
N ARG A 97 9.76 -49.83 17.14
CA ARG A 97 9.30 -48.46 17.44
C ARG A 97 9.57 -47.48 16.31
N LEU A 98 10.74 -47.57 15.68
CA LEU A 98 11.08 -46.77 14.51
C LEU A 98 10.11 -47.03 13.37
N ARG A 99 9.75 -48.29 13.13
CA ARG A 99 8.78 -48.68 12.11
C ARG A 99 7.37 -48.17 12.43
N ASP A 100 6.96 -48.22 13.69
CA ASP A 100 5.66 -47.73 14.12
C ASP A 100 5.57 -46.20 14.03
N GLN A 101 6.62 -45.49 14.44
CA GLN A 101 6.70 -44.03 14.32
C GLN A 101 6.75 -43.58 12.86
N LEU A 102 7.45 -44.34 12.01
CA LEU A 102 7.57 -44.03 10.59
C LEU A 102 6.32 -44.44 9.79
N GLY A 103 5.63 -45.50 10.20
CA GLY A 103 4.33 -45.91 9.66
C GLY A 103 3.18 -45.01 10.11
N GLY A 104 3.29 -44.37 11.28
CA GLY A 104 2.35 -43.38 11.78
C GLY A 104 2.51 -41.96 11.20
N ALA A 105 3.65 -41.66 10.58
CA ALA A 105 3.93 -40.36 9.97
C ALA A 105 3.15 -40.21 8.65
N LYS A 106 2.39 -39.11 8.53
CA LYS A 106 1.57 -38.84 7.32
C LYS A 106 2.32 -37.98 6.31
N ASN A 107 3.28 -37.18 6.76
CA ASN A 107 4.01 -36.24 5.91
C ASN A 107 5.50 -36.60 5.79
N ALA A 108 6.09 -36.36 4.61
CA ALA A 108 7.51 -36.62 4.38
C ALA A 108 8.40 -35.77 5.31
N ASP A 109 7.99 -34.54 5.64
CA ASP A 109 8.72 -33.67 6.57
C ASP A 109 8.76 -34.23 8.01
N GLU A 110 7.69 -34.90 8.44
CA GLU A 110 7.63 -35.60 9.74
C GLU A 110 8.56 -36.82 9.72
N MET A 111 8.57 -37.58 8.61
CA MET A 111 9.52 -38.66 8.41
C MET A 111 10.96 -38.12 8.48
N PHE A 112 11.31 -37.04 7.79
CA PHE A 112 12.66 -36.46 7.85
C PHE A 112 13.07 -36.00 9.26
N THR A 113 12.15 -35.45 10.05
CA THR A 113 12.46 -35.04 11.44
C THR A 113 12.73 -36.25 12.34
N ILE A 114 11.99 -37.34 12.16
CA ILE A 114 12.27 -38.63 12.80
C ILE A 114 13.66 -39.10 12.36
N PHE A 115 13.94 -39.16 11.05
CA PHE A 115 15.25 -39.60 10.54
C PHE A 115 16.43 -38.77 11.08
N GLN A 116 16.32 -37.45 11.15
CA GLN A 116 17.36 -36.58 11.71
C GLN A 116 17.65 -36.88 13.18
N ARG A 117 16.61 -37.20 13.97
CA ARG A 117 16.75 -37.57 15.37
C ARG A 117 17.49 -38.90 15.54
N PHE A 118 17.18 -39.87 14.69
CA PHE A 118 17.72 -41.22 14.76
C PHE A 118 19.01 -41.43 13.93
N ASN A 119 19.54 -40.39 13.27
CA ASN A 119 20.72 -40.45 12.39
C ASN A 119 21.93 -41.17 13.02
N ALA A 120 22.17 -40.95 14.31
CA ALA A 120 23.29 -41.57 15.01
C ALA A 120 23.15 -43.10 15.23
N LEU A 121 21.96 -43.69 15.03
CA LEU A 121 21.73 -45.14 15.09
C LEU A 121 21.97 -45.85 13.75
N PHE A 122 22.06 -45.12 12.63
CA PHE A 122 22.12 -45.70 11.28
C PHE A 122 23.49 -46.31 10.92
N VAL A 123 24.45 -46.27 11.84
CA VAL A 123 25.73 -46.98 11.74
C VAL A 123 25.54 -48.50 11.91
N ARG A 124 24.44 -48.96 12.54
CA ARG A 124 24.21 -50.37 12.86
C ARG A 124 23.55 -51.15 11.71
N PRO A 125 24.03 -52.37 11.36
CA PRO A 125 23.53 -53.14 10.22
C PRO A 125 22.05 -53.54 10.32
N HIS A 126 21.56 -53.95 11.49
CA HIS A 126 20.18 -54.42 11.68
C HIS A 126 19.17 -53.28 11.52
N ILE A 127 19.42 -52.15 12.19
CA ILE A 127 18.63 -50.92 12.05
C ILE A 127 18.71 -50.40 10.60
N ARG A 128 19.90 -50.41 9.99
CA ARG A 128 20.07 -50.00 8.58
C ARG A 128 19.30 -50.88 7.61
N GLY A 129 19.24 -52.19 7.84
CA GLY A 129 18.50 -53.13 6.99
C GLY A 129 17.00 -52.86 6.98
N ALA A 130 16.42 -52.60 8.15
CA ALA A 130 14.99 -52.33 8.30
C ALA A 130 14.54 -50.99 7.67
N ILE A 131 15.46 -50.05 7.53
CA ILE A 131 15.16 -48.69 7.06
C ILE A 131 15.29 -48.58 5.52
N ARG A 132 15.90 -49.55 4.83
CA ARG A 132 16.13 -49.51 3.36
C ARG A 132 14.87 -49.26 2.55
N GLU A 133 13.76 -49.89 2.92
CA GLU A 133 12.46 -49.71 2.24
C GLU A 133 12.02 -48.24 2.31
N TYR A 134 12.10 -47.64 3.49
CA TYR A 134 11.76 -46.23 3.69
C TYR A 134 12.80 -45.25 3.10
N GLN A 135 14.08 -45.65 3.00
CA GLN A 135 15.08 -44.85 2.29
C GLN A 135 14.71 -44.69 0.82
N THR A 136 14.34 -45.78 0.14
CA THR A 136 13.91 -45.69 -1.27
C THR A 136 12.67 -44.80 -1.44
N GLN A 137 11.69 -44.90 -0.53
CA GLN A 137 10.51 -44.02 -0.55
C GLN A 137 10.85 -42.55 -0.30
N LEU A 138 11.78 -42.24 0.61
CA LEU A 138 12.20 -40.86 0.88
C LEU A 138 13.04 -40.28 -0.27
N ILE A 139 13.92 -41.07 -0.86
CA ILE A 139 14.70 -40.65 -2.04
C ILE A 139 13.76 -40.35 -3.21
N GLN A 140 12.78 -41.22 -3.47
CA GLN A 140 11.81 -41.01 -4.54
C GLN A 140 11.00 -39.72 -4.33
N ARG A 141 10.57 -39.43 -3.10
CA ARG A 141 9.89 -38.16 -2.78
C ARG A 141 10.80 -36.94 -2.93
N VAL A 142 12.07 -37.03 -2.52
CA VAL A 142 13.02 -35.92 -2.73
C VAL A 142 13.29 -35.70 -4.21
N LYS A 143 13.32 -36.77 -5.02
CA LYS A 143 13.41 -36.66 -6.47
C LYS A 143 12.19 -35.95 -7.04
N GLU A 144 10.98 -36.32 -6.62
CA GLU A 144 9.75 -35.62 -7.01
C GLU A 144 9.76 -34.14 -6.57
N ASP A 145 10.26 -33.83 -5.36
CA ASP A 145 10.42 -32.46 -4.88
C ASP A 145 11.43 -31.66 -5.72
N ILE A 146 12.53 -32.30 -6.15
CA ILE A 146 13.53 -31.70 -7.04
C ILE A 146 12.93 -31.47 -8.44
N ASP A 147 12.16 -32.42 -8.97
CA ASP A 147 11.43 -32.27 -10.23
C ASP A 147 10.38 -31.15 -10.12
N GLN A 148 9.70 -31.01 -8.99
CA GLN A 148 8.81 -29.88 -8.70
C GLN A 148 9.56 -28.55 -8.62
N LEU A 149 10.77 -28.52 -8.04
CA LEU A 149 11.61 -27.32 -8.08
C LEU A 149 12.03 -26.98 -9.51
N GLN A 150 12.38 -27.98 -10.32
CA GLN A 150 12.77 -27.78 -11.71
C GLN A 150 11.60 -27.29 -12.56
N THR A 151 10.41 -27.85 -12.40
CA THR A 151 9.19 -27.37 -13.08
C THR A 151 8.81 -25.96 -12.65
N ARG A 152 8.98 -25.60 -11.37
CA ARG A 152 8.82 -24.22 -10.90
C ARG A 152 9.87 -23.27 -11.48
N PHE A 153 11.08 -23.75 -11.72
CA PHE A 153 12.12 -22.98 -12.40
C PHE A 153 11.85 -22.82 -13.91
N THR A 154 11.33 -23.83 -14.60
CA THR A 154 10.98 -23.72 -16.03
C THR A 154 9.72 -22.89 -16.25
N ASN A 155 8.75 -22.98 -15.34
CA ASN A 155 7.54 -22.17 -15.35
C ASN A 155 7.79 -20.76 -14.78
N PHE A 156 9.05 -20.42 -14.47
CA PHE A 156 9.43 -19.08 -14.07
C PHE A 156 9.13 -18.11 -15.22
N SER A 157 7.99 -17.46 -15.13
CA SER A 157 7.70 -16.27 -15.92
C SER A 157 8.22 -15.07 -15.14
N GLU A 158 9.18 -14.36 -15.72
CA GLU A 158 9.67 -13.08 -15.20
C GLU A 158 8.49 -12.14 -14.91
N ALA A 159 7.48 -12.10 -15.78
CA ALA A 159 6.34 -11.20 -15.71
C ALA A 159 5.37 -11.46 -14.53
N ALA A 160 5.15 -12.72 -14.13
CA ALA A 160 4.24 -13.04 -13.02
C ALA A 160 4.87 -12.70 -11.67
N ASN A 161 6.16 -13.01 -11.52
CA ASN A 161 6.91 -12.69 -10.30
C ASN A 161 7.21 -11.20 -10.21
N GLU A 162 7.43 -10.52 -11.33
CA GLU A 162 7.59 -9.06 -11.37
C GLU A 162 6.37 -8.36 -10.78
N ARG A 163 5.13 -8.77 -11.12
CA ARG A 163 3.91 -8.14 -10.56
C ARG A 163 3.77 -8.31 -9.05
N ILE A 164 4.08 -9.51 -8.54
CA ILE A 164 3.97 -9.80 -7.10
C ILE A 164 5.04 -9.04 -6.33
N LEU A 165 6.29 -9.05 -6.83
CA LEU A 165 7.43 -8.45 -6.16
C LEU A 165 7.51 -6.94 -6.36
N SER A 166 6.97 -6.39 -7.45
CA SER A 166 6.82 -4.95 -7.67
C SER A 166 5.88 -4.32 -6.64
N THR A 167 4.88 -5.07 -6.19
CA THR A 167 3.97 -4.63 -5.11
C THR A 167 4.71 -4.50 -3.78
N ILE A 168 5.81 -5.25 -3.59
CA ILE A 168 6.68 -5.23 -2.41
C ILE A 168 7.89 -4.30 -2.63
N ASP A 169 7.87 -3.46 -3.68
CA ASP A 169 8.96 -2.53 -4.00
C ASP A 169 10.32 -3.20 -4.32
N ILE A 170 10.28 -4.44 -4.84
CA ILE A 170 11.47 -5.18 -5.28
C ILE A 170 11.58 -5.09 -6.82
N PRO A 171 12.65 -4.47 -7.36
CA PRO A 171 12.89 -4.41 -8.80
C PRO A 171 13.05 -5.78 -9.45
N ALA A 172 12.68 -5.88 -10.73
CA ALA A 172 12.65 -7.12 -11.52
C ALA A 172 13.97 -7.91 -11.48
N LEU A 173 15.12 -7.23 -11.58
CA LEU A 173 16.42 -7.90 -11.49
C LEU A 173 16.66 -8.51 -10.11
N SER A 174 16.41 -7.74 -9.05
CA SER A 174 16.61 -8.25 -7.69
C SER A 174 15.62 -9.38 -7.36
N ALA A 175 14.41 -9.30 -7.91
CA ALA A 175 13.39 -10.35 -7.80
C ALA A 175 13.87 -11.68 -8.43
N SER A 176 14.40 -11.64 -9.65
CA SER A 176 14.90 -12.86 -10.33
C SER A 176 16.08 -13.48 -9.57
N ILE A 177 17.02 -12.67 -9.07
CA ILE A 177 18.16 -13.16 -8.29
C ILE A 177 17.71 -13.76 -6.94
N ILE A 178 16.78 -13.11 -6.24
CA ILE A 178 16.23 -13.63 -4.97
C ILE A 178 15.54 -14.98 -5.21
N PHE A 179 14.74 -15.09 -6.27
CA PHE A 179 14.07 -16.34 -6.63
C PHE A 179 15.08 -17.47 -6.90
N ILE A 180 16.11 -17.21 -7.70
CA ILE A 180 17.16 -18.19 -8.01
C ILE A 180 17.88 -18.63 -6.74
N ARG A 181 18.25 -17.70 -5.85
CA ARG A 181 18.89 -18.01 -4.57
C ARG A 181 17.97 -18.80 -3.64
N GLN A 182 16.67 -18.55 -3.67
CA GLN A 182 15.71 -19.31 -2.86
C GLN A 182 15.60 -20.75 -3.36
N ILE A 183 15.67 -20.99 -4.66
CA ILE A 183 15.76 -22.32 -5.24
C ILE A 183 17.06 -23.00 -4.83
N ASP A 184 18.22 -22.32 -4.92
CA ASP A 184 19.52 -22.89 -4.49
C ASP A 184 19.52 -23.27 -3.00
N ARG A 185 18.91 -22.44 -2.14
CA ARG A 185 18.72 -22.76 -0.72
C ARG A 185 17.85 -23.99 -0.49
N ARG A 186 16.73 -24.11 -1.20
CA ARG A 186 15.85 -25.29 -1.12
C ARG A 186 16.54 -26.54 -1.64
N LEU A 187 17.24 -26.44 -2.76
CA LEU A 187 18.07 -27.54 -3.30
C LEU A 187 19.11 -27.99 -2.26
N THR A 188 19.82 -27.05 -1.64
CA THR A 188 20.80 -27.34 -0.57
C THR A 188 20.13 -28.01 0.63
N GLN A 189 18.92 -27.60 1.01
CA GLN A 189 18.14 -28.25 2.07
C GLN A 189 17.75 -29.69 1.69
N TYR A 190 17.31 -29.94 0.46
CA TYR A 190 17.01 -31.29 -0.02
C TYR A 190 18.26 -32.18 -0.09
N MET A 191 19.40 -31.64 -0.53
CA MET A 191 20.68 -32.36 -0.49
C MET A 191 21.10 -32.70 0.94
N LYS A 192 20.92 -31.77 1.89
CA LYS A 192 21.17 -32.04 3.30
C LYS A 192 20.22 -33.11 3.85
N ARG A 193 18.94 -33.12 3.44
CA ARG A 193 17.99 -34.17 3.82
C ARG A 193 18.42 -35.55 3.30
N ILE A 194 18.93 -35.62 2.07
CA ILE A 194 19.49 -36.87 1.51
C ILE A 194 20.73 -37.31 2.31
N GLU A 195 21.61 -36.37 2.66
CA GLU A 195 22.77 -36.64 3.52
C GLU A 195 22.34 -37.15 4.90
N ASP A 196 21.28 -36.61 5.49
CA ASP A 196 20.74 -37.06 6.77
C ASP A 196 20.10 -38.47 6.69
N VAL A 197 19.53 -38.88 5.54
CA VAL A 197 18.88 -40.19 5.35
C VAL A 197 19.88 -41.31 5.04
N LEU A 198 20.91 -41.03 4.25
CA LEU A 198 21.89 -42.03 3.78
C LEU A 198 23.22 -41.95 4.55
N GLY A 199 23.43 -40.91 5.35
CA GLY A 199 24.67 -40.61 6.04
C GLY A 199 25.76 -40.12 5.10
N ARG A 200 27.00 -40.02 5.61
CA ARG A 200 28.17 -39.46 4.90
C ARG A 200 28.61 -40.22 3.63
N GLY A 201 27.99 -41.37 3.34
CA GLY A 201 28.29 -42.21 2.19
C GLY A 201 27.21 -42.19 1.10
N TRP A 202 26.29 -41.22 1.12
CA TRP A 202 25.18 -41.12 0.17
C TRP A 202 25.62 -41.00 -1.29
N GLU A 203 26.83 -40.46 -1.53
CA GLU A 203 27.43 -40.33 -2.87
C GLU A 203 27.77 -41.68 -3.53
N ASN A 204 27.97 -42.72 -2.71
CA ASN A 204 28.30 -44.06 -3.19
C ASN A 204 27.04 -44.86 -3.56
N HIS A 205 25.85 -44.40 -3.15
CA HIS A 205 24.59 -45.00 -3.54
C HIS A 205 24.29 -44.69 -5.01
N VAL A 206 23.72 -45.64 -5.76
CA VAL A 206 23.42 -45.48 -7.19
C VAL A 206 22.50 -44.27 -7.42
N GLU A 207 21.44 -44.16 -6.61
CA GLU A 207 20.47 -43.06 -6.69
C GLU A 207 21.04 -41.74 -6.15
N GLY A 208 21.90 -41.79 -5.12
CA GLY A 208 22.54 -40.59 -4.56
C GLY A 208 23.56 -39.97 -5.53
N ARG A 209 24.26 -40.80 -6.30
CA ARG A 209 25.16 -40.33 -7.37
C ARG A 209 24.40 -39.64 -8.50
N GLN A 210 23.26 -40.19 -8.91
CA GLN A 210 22.41 -39.58 -9.93
C GLN A 210 21.85 -38.24 -9.45
N LEU A 211 21.29 -38.18 -8.24
CA LEU A 211 20.78 -36.95 -7.65
C LEU A 211 21.86 -35.88 -7.47
N LYS A 212 23.09 -36.27 -7.11
CA LYS A 212 24.22 -35.34 -7.04
C LYS A 212 24.53 -34.74 -8.42
N GLN A 213 24.59 -35.56 -9.47
CA GLN A 213 24.81 -35.08 -10.84
C GLN A 213 23.68 -34.17 -11.33
N GLU A 214 22.42 -34.55 -11.10
CA GLU A 214 21.25 -33.72 -11.43
C GLU A 214 21.26 -32.40 -10.65
N GLY A 215 21.59 -32.47 -9.35
CA GLY A 215 21.74 -31.32 -8.47
C GLY A 215 22.86 -30.37 -8.87
N ASP A 216 24.04 -30.88 -9.21
CA ASP A 216 25.19 -30.08 -9.65
C ASP A 216 24.92 -29.43 -11.01
N ASN A 217 24.29 -30.16 -11.94
CA ASN A 217 23.84 -29.63 -13.22
C ASN A 217 22.78 -28.54 -13.04
N PHE A 218 21.82 -28.75 -12.13
CA PHE A 218 20.81 -27.74 -11.81
C PHE A 218 21.45 -26.52 -11.15
N ARG A 219 22.41 -26.71 -10.25
CA ARG A 219 23.16 -25.62 -9.62
C ARG A 219 23.94 -24.79 -10.63
N HIS A 220 24.54 -25.41 -11.64
CA HIS A 220 25.23 -24.69 -12.70
C HIS A 220 24.27 -23.80 -13.52
N LYS A 221 23.03 -24.25 -13.73
CA LYS A 221 21.97 -23.45 -14.37
C LYS A 221 21.44 -22.31 -13.49
N LEU A 222 21.56 -22.43 -12.16
CA LEU A 222 21.17 -21.40 -11.18
C LEU A 222 22.26 -20.32 -10.98
N ASN A 223 23.28 -20.26 -11.83
CA ASN A 223 24.33 -19.25 -11.73
C ASN A 223 23.80 -17.83 -12.01
N THR A 224 23.69 -17.04 -10.94
CA THR A 224 23.22 -15.64 -10.97
C THR A 224 24.23 -14.64 -11.53
N GLN A 225 25.48 -15.07 -11.78
CA GLN A 225 26.56 -14.18 -12.24
C GLN A 225 26.27 -13.58 -13.62
N HIS A 226 25.72 -14.37 -14.55
CA HIS A 226 25.38 -13.89 -15.89
C HIS A 226 24.36 -12.73 -15.86
N ILE A 227 23.32 -12.87 -15.03
CA ILE A 227 22.28 -11.84 -14.84
C ILE A 227 22.90 -10.56 -14.26
N PHE A 228 23.84 -10.71 -13.33
CA PHE A 228 24.54 -9.59 -12.72
C PHE A 228 25.47 -8.86 -13.71
N GLU A 229 26.19 -9.58 -14.56
CA GLU A 229 27.05 -9.01 -15.59
C GLU A 229 26.25 -8.28 -16.68
N GLU A 230 25.15 -8.87 -17.14
CA GLU A 230 24.22 -8.22 -18.08
C GLU A 230 23.64 -6.93 -17.48
N TRP A 231 23.31 -6.95 -16.18
CA TRP A 231 22.85 -5.76 -15.48
C TRP A 231 23.92 -4.66 -15.42
N ILE A 232 25.18 -5.01 -15.10
CA ILE A 232 26.27 -4.02 -15.12
C ILE A 232 26.40 -3.41 -16.52
N ALA A 233 26.34 -4.22 -17.57
CA ALA A 233 26.40 -3.74 -18.95
C ALA A 233 25.22 -2.80 -19.27
N LYS A 234 23.99 -3.16 -18.86
CA LYS A 234 22.81 -2.29 -19.01
C LYS A 234 22.99 -0.97 -18.27
N VAL A 235 23.41 -0.98 -17.00
CA VAL A 235 23.59 0.24 -16.20
C VAL A 235 24.70 1.13 -16.79
N GLN A 236 25.79 0.55 -17.25
CA GLN A 236 26.88 1.30 -17.89
C GLN A 236 26.45 1.89 -19.24
N SER A 237 25.69 1.14 -20.05
CA SER A 237 25.20 1.64 -21.34
C SER A 237 24.22 2.82 -21.19
N ARG A 238 23.43 2.84 -20.12
CA ARG A 238 22.44 3.88 -19.86
C ARG A 238 23.04 5.19 -19.36
N ASN A 239 24.31 5.21 -18.93
CA ASN A 239 25.02 6.40 -18.42
C ASN A 239 24.11 7.29 -17.54
N ILE A 240 23.61 6.73 -16.44
CA ILE A 240 22.67 7.42 -15.54
C ILE A 240 23.41 8.59 -14.87
N SER A 241 23.25 9.79 -15.44
CA SER A 241 23.80 11.02 -14.90
C SER A 241 22.73 11.78 -14.12
N LEU A 242 22.96 11.98 -12.82
CA LEU A 242 22.13 12.84 -11.95
C LEU A 242 22.51 14.33 -12.07
N THR A 243 23.53 14.63 -12.88
CA THR A 243 24.06 15.97 -13.09
C THR A 243 23.21 16.69 -14.14
N GLY A 244 22.35 17.61 -13.70
CA GLY A 244 21.51 18.36 -14.61
C GLY A 244 20.60 19.36 -13.89
N ARG A 245 19.81 20.08 -14.69
CA ARG A 245 18.73 20.94 -14.18
C ARG A 245 17.65 20.09 -13.54
N VAL A 246 17.00 20.64 -12.52
CA VAL A 246 15.91 20.00 -11.77
C VAL A 246 14.70 19.76 -12.66
N PHE A 247 14.43 20.69 -13.58
CA PHE A 247 13.31 20.59 -14.51
C PHE A 247 13.77 20.33 -15.95
N SER A 248 12.94 19.56 -16.64
CA SER A 248 12.99 19.27 -18.07
C SER A 248 11.63 19.61 -18.69
N ILE A 249 11.63 20.10 -19.92
CA ILE A 249 10.39 20.43 -20.63
C ILE A 249 10.10 19.29 -21.60
N GLU A 250 9.01 18.55 -21.37
CA GLU A 250 8.54 17.52 -22.29
C GLU A 250 7.51 18.09 -23.26
N ARG A 251 7.62 17.70 -24.54
CA ARG A 251 6.63 18.01 -25.57
C ARG A 251 5.63 16.86 -25.61
N ARG A 252 4.39 17.11 -25.18
CA ARG A 252 3.29 16.13 -25.26
C ARG A 252 2.30 16.57 -26.32
N GLN A 253 1.98 15.67 -27.25
CA GLN A 253 0.89 15.87 -28.19
C GLN A 253 -0.42 15.49 -27.50
N LYS A 254 -1.35 16.44 -27.38
CA LYS A 254 -2.74 16.17 -26.99
C LYS A 254 -3.62 16.89 -28.00
N ASP A 255 -4.55 16.17 -28.63
CA ASP A 255 -5.51 16.69 -29.62
C ASP A 255 -4.89 17.49 -30.78
N GLY A 256 -3.74 17.04 -31.29
CA GLY A 256 -3.03 17.68 -32.42
C GLY A 256 -2.32 19.00 -32.09
N ARG A 257 -2.35 19.45 -30.82
CA ARG A 257 -1.57 20.60 -30.33
C ARG A 257 -0.38 20.12 -29.49
N ILE A 258 0.78 20.73 -29.73
CA ILE A 258 1.99 20.48 -28.94
C ILE A 258 1.85 21.22 -27.62
N ALA A 259 1.51 20.51 -26.55
CA ALA A 259 1.53 21.04 -25.19
C ALA A 259 2.92 20.81 -24.57
N LEU A 260 3.54 21.89 -24.08
CA LEU A 260 4.77 21.81 -23.29
C LEU A 260 4.39 21.55 -21.83
N LYS A 261 4.82 20.42 -21.27
CA LYS A 261 4.64 20.10 -19.85
C LYS A 261 5.96 20.16 -19.11
N LEU A 262 5.95 20.74 -17.93
CA LEU A 262 7.09 20.75 -17.02
C LEU A 262 7.20 19.37 -16.37
N LYS A 263 8.37 18.75 -16.44
CA LYS A 263 8.64 17.47 -15.79
C LYS A 263 9.91 17.56 -14.98
N VAL A 264 9.87 17.03 -13.76
CA VAL A 264 11.07 16.87 -12.93
C VAL A 264 12.02 15.90 -13.65
N ASN A 265 13.27 16.31 -13.82
CA ASN A 265 14.32 15.53 -14.46
C ASN A 265 14.81 14.42 -13.52
N PHE A 266 13.92 13.48 -13.21
CA PHE A 266 14.18 12.34 -12.35
C PHE A 266 13.52 11.11 -12.99
N SER A 267 14.33 10.26 -13.63
CA SER A 267 13.82 9.09 -14.34
C SER A 267 13.47 7.96 -13.37
N PRO A 268 12.45 7.14 -13.67
CA PRO A 268 12.13 5.96 -12.87
C PRO A 268 13.31 4.97 -12.82
N ASP A 269 14.16 4.98 -13.84
CA ASP A 269 15.40 4.19 -13.90
C ASP A 269 16.33 4.47 -12.72
N VAL A 270 16.45 5.74 -12.29
CA VAL A 270 17.24 6.11 -11.11
C VAL A 270 16.68 5.43 -9.85
N VAL A 271 15.36 5.37 -9.73
CA VAL A 271 14.68 4.71 -8.61
C VAL A 271 14.97 3.21 -8.59
N THR A 272 14.88 2.58 -9.77
CA THR A 272 15.21 1.15 -9.89
C THR A 272 16.67 0.89 -9.54
N LEU A 273 17.60 1.76 -9.97
CA LEU A 273 19.03 1.58 -9.75
C LEU A 273 19.39 1.51 -8.27
N PHE A 274 18.97 2.49 -7.45
CA PHE A 274 19.37 2.47 -6.04
C PHE A 274 18.67 1.36 -5.25
N LYS A 275 17.42 1.00 -5.62
CA LYS A 275 16.71 -0.16 -5.06
C LYS A 275 17.44 -1.46 -5.38
N GLU A 276 17.91 -1.63 -6.62
CA GLU A 276 18.70 -2.79 -7.06
C GLU A 276 20.06 -2.85 -6.37
N VAL A 277 20.79 -1.73 -6.31
CA VAL A 277 22.09 -1.65 -5.62
C VAL A 277 21.96 -2.00 -4.15
N ARG A 278 20.91 -1.53 -3.45
CA ARG A 278 20.63 -1.88 -2.06
C ARG A 278 20.45 -3.40 -1.90
N ASN A 279 19.61 -4.01 -2.75
CA ASN A 279 19.31 -5.43 -2.69
C ASN A 279 20.54 -6.29 -3.05
N LEU A 280 21.30 -5.90 -4.09
CA LEU A 280 22.55 -6.56 -4.51
C LEU A 280 23.64 -6.48 -3.44
N LYS A 281 23.76 -5.33 -2.76
CA LYS A 281 24.67 -5.15 -1.62
C LYS A 281 24.29 -6.05 -0.45
N HIS A 282 23.01 -6.13 -0.10
CA HIS A 282 22.53 -7.07 0.93
C HIS A 282 22.78 -8.53 0.56
N MET A 283 22.71 -8.84 -0.73
CA MET A 283 23.04 -10.16 -1.29
C MET A 283 24.55 -10.46 -1.36
N GLY A 284 25.43 -9.50 -1.05
CA GLY A 284 26.88 -9.70 -1.03
C GLY A 284 27.56 -9.65 -2.40
N PHE A 285 26.90 -9.13 -3.45
CA PHE A 285 27.54 -8.91 -4.74
C PHE A 285 28.54 -7.75 -4.70
N ARG A 286 29.66 -7.90 -5.42
CA ARG A 286 30.68 -6.84 -5.55
C ARG A 286 30.31 -5.91 -6.70
N ILE A 287 29.67 -4.79 -6.35
CA ILE A 287 29.20 -3.80 -7.32
C ILE A 287 30.32 -2.77 -7.58
N PRO A 288 30.56 -2.34 -8.82
CA PRO A 288 31.50 -1.26 -9.12
C PRO A 288 31.20 0.03 -8.34
N LEU A 289 32.23 0.62 -7.72
CA LEU A 289 32.09 1.80 -6.85
C LEU A 289 31.41 2.99 -7.54
N LYS A 290 31.63 3.18 -8.85
CA LYS A 290 30.98 4.24 -9.62
C LYS A 290 29.44 4.14 -9.54
N ILE A 291 28.89 2.95 -9.72
CA ILE A 291 27.44 2.68 -9.68
C ILE A 291 26.90 2.85 -8.26
N VAL A 292 27.69 2.42 -7.26
CA VAL A 292 27.31 2.58 -5.85
C VAL A 292 27.24 4.06 -5.47
N ASN A 293 28.20 4.87 -5.92
CA ASN A 293 28.24 6.30 -5.64
C ASN A 293 27.05 7.03 -6.30
N THR A 294 26.76 6.72 -7.58
CA THR A 294 25.59 7.29 -8.26
C THR A 294 24.27 6.88 -7.59
N ALA A 295 24.16 5.62 -7.15
CA ALA A 295 22.99 5.15 -6.42
C ALA A 295 22.85 5.82 -5.04
N HIS A 296 23.97 6.09 -4.36
CA HIS A 296 23.96 6.80 -3.08
C HIS A 296 23.50 8.25 -3.24
N GLN A 297 24.05 8.97 -4.24
CA GLN A 297 23.60 10.33 -4.58
C GLN A 297 22.12 10.37 -4.97
N ALA A 298 21.65 9.42 -5.78
CA ALA A 298 20.24 9.28 -6.13
C ALA A 298 19.35 9.12 -4.89
N ASN A 299 19.76 8.28 -3.93
CA ASN A 299 19.00 8.03 -2.72
C ASN A 299 18.89 9.27 -1.81
N LEU A 300 19.93 10.12 -1.79
CA LEU A 300 19.88 11.39 -1.05
C LEU A 300 18.93 12.39 -1.70
N LEU A 301 18.89 12.45 -3.03
CA LEU A 301 18.05 13.37 -3.79
C LEU A 301 16.59 12.88 -3.95
N TYR A 302 16.34 11.59 -3.71
CA TYR A 302 15.04 10.95 -3.95
C TYR A 302 13.87 11.61 -3.21
N PRO A 303 13.96 11.94 -1.90
CA PRO A 303 12.85 12.59 -1.20
C PRO A 303 12.47 13.95 -1.80
N PHE A 304 13.48 14.73 -2.20
CA PHE A 304 13.30 16.03 -2.84
C PHE A 304 12.64 15.88 -4.21
N ALA A 305 13.11 14.92 -5.02
CA ALA A 305 12.56 14.66 -6.34
C ALA A 305 11.09 14.19 -6.29
N ILE A 306 10.71 13.33 -5.33
CA ILE A 306 9.32 12.90 -5.17
C ILE A 306 8.43 14.07 -4.76
N SER A 307 8.86 14.87 -3.78
CA SER A 307 8.09 16.03 -3.33
C SER A 307 7.85 17.01 -4.48
N LEU A 308 8.87 17.29 -5.30
CA LEU A 308 8.74 18.12 -6.50
C LEU A 308 7.83 17.49 -7.56
N LEU A 309 7.95 16.17 -7.78
CA LEU A 309 7.14 15.45 -8.76
C LEU A 309 5.66 15.49 -8.36
N GLU A 310 5.37 15.24 -7.09
CA GLU A 310 4.01 15.28 -6.56
C GLU A 310 3.46 16.70 -6.61
N SER A 311 4.24 17.70 -6.21
CA SER A 311 3.84 19.11 -6.28
C SER A 311 3.51 19.56 -7.71
N ILE A 312 4.31 19.15 -8.71
CA ILE A 312 3.99 19.47 -10.11
C ILE A 312 2.76 18.70 -10.58
N ARG A 313 2.61 17.43 -10.18
CA ARG A 313 1.46 16.61 -10.54
C ARG A 313 0.16 17.18 -9.97
N THR A 314 0.17 17.64 -8.72
CA THR A 314 -0.98 18.30 -8.10
C THR A 314 -1.28 19.61 -8.82
N TYR A 315 -0.27 20.44 -9.12
CA TYR A 315 -0.45 21.66 -9.90
C TYR A 315 -1.08 21.42 -11.29
N ASP A 316 -0.60 20.40 -12.02
CA ASP A 316 -1.15 20.00 -13.32
C ASP A 316 -2.61 19.54 -13.20
N SER A 317 -2.89 18.67 -12.22
CA SER A 317 -4.25 18.16 -11.95
C SER A 317 -5.22 19.30 -11.62
N ILE A 318 -4.80 20.25 -10.80
CA ILE A 318 -5.59 21.41 -10.43
C ILE A 318 -5.84 22.32 -11.65
N ASN A 319 -4.84 22.54 -12.49
CA ASN A 319 -5.02 23.34 -13.71
C ASN A 319 -5.95 22.66 -14.72
N GLU A 320 -5.90 21.34 -14.85
CA GLU A 320 -6.85 20.57 -15.68
C GLU A 320 -8.28 20.70 -15.13
N ARG A 321 -8.47 20.68 -13.80
CA ARG A 321 -9.77 20.94 -13.15
C ARG A 321 -10.27 22.38 -13.40
N ILE A 322 -9.40 23.38 -13.25
CA ILE A 322 -9.76 24.80 -13.43
C ILE A 322 -10.07 25.14 -14.89
N ALA A 323 -9.43 24.47 -15.85
CA ALA A 323 -9.64 24.75 -17.28
C ALA A 323 -11.10 24.58 -17.73
N GLY A 324 -11.91 23.80 -16.99
CA GLY A 324 -13.33 23.60 -17.26
C GLY A 324 -14.28 24.66 -16.69
N LYS A 325 -13.83 25.52 -15.77
CA LYS A 325 -14.67 26.53 -15.10
C LYS A 325 -14.24 27.95 -15.47
N GLU A 326 -15.14 28.70 -16.11
CA GLU A 326 -14.92 30.09 -16.47
C GLU A 326 -14.97 31.01 -15.24
N GLY A 327 -14.15 32.06 -15.19
CA GLY A 327 -14.12 33.03 -14.08
C GLY A 327 -13.14 32.71 -12.94
N ILE A 328 -12.83 31.43 -12.68
CA ILE A 328 -11.87 31.02 -11.63
C ILE A 328 -10.47 31.60 -11.86
N ASN A 329 -10.03 31.65 -13.12
CA ASN A 329 -8.70 32.14 -13.48
C ASN A 329 -8.43 33.58 -13.04
N ILE A 330 -9.47 34.42 -12.97
CA ILE A 330 -9.36 35.83 -12.57
C ILE A 330 -9.05 35.95 -11.07
N LEU A 331 -9.71 35.11 -10.26
CA LEU A 331 -9.61 35.11 -8.80
C LEU A 331 -8.28 34.54 -8.29
N ILE A 332 -7.75 33.53 -9.00
CA ILE A 332 -6.55 32.81 -8.59
C ILE A 332 -5.27 33.34 -9.28
N ALA A 333 -5.37 34.47 -9.99
CA ALA A 333 -4.24 35.03 -10.73
C ALA A 333 -3.00 35.31 -9.86
N SER A 334 -3.19 35.75 -8.60
CA SER A 334 -2.07 35.99 -7.68
C SER A 334 -1.34 34.70 -7.33
N CYS A 335 -2.06 33.66 -6.88
CA CYS A 335 -1.45 32.40 -6.50
C CYS A 335 -0.77 31.70 -7.69
N LYS A 336 -1.36 31.80 -8.89
CA LYS A 336 -0.71 31.30 -10.12
C LYS A 336 0.60 32.04 -10.41
N ARG A 337 0.64 33.36 -10.19
CA ARG A 337 1.86 34.17 -10.35
C ARG A 337 2.94 33.77 -9.33
N ASP A 338 2.56 33.55 -8.08
CA ASP A 338 3.49 33.14 -7.02
C ASP A 338 4.14 31.79 -7.36
N ILE A 339 3.34 30.81 -7.81
CA ILE A 339 3.84 29.52 -8.28
C ILE A 339 4.75 29.69 -9.51
N GLN A 340 4.35 30.50 -10.50
CA GLN A 340 5.19 30.75 -11.68
C GLN A 340 6.53 31.41 -11.32
N ASN A 341 6.54 32.31 -10.34
CA ASN A 341 7.76 32.90 -9.81
C ASN A 341 8.65 31.82 -9.18
N GLN A 342 8.08 30.95 -8.33
CA GLN A 342 8.82 29.81 -7.76
C GLN A 342 9.33 28.84 -8.84
N LEU A 343 8.55 28.55 -9.88
CA LEU A 343 8.99 27.69 -10.99
C LEU A 343 10.13 28.33 -11.80
N SER A 344 10.11 29.65 -11.98
CA SER A 344 11.20 30.37 -12.65
C SER A 344 12.50 30.36 -11.84
N GLU A 345 12.41 30.53 -10.50
CA GLU A 345 13.53 30.34 -9.57
C GLU A 345 14.08 28.91 -9.70
N GLY A 346 13.22 27.90 -9.69
CA GLY A 346 13.66 26.50 -9.76
C GLY A 346 14.24 26.06 -11.09
N ASN A 347 13.88 26.70 -12.21
CA ASN A 347 14.50 26.43 -13.51
C ASN A 347 15.99 26.83 -13.55
N THR A 348 16.42 27.74 -12.67
CA THR A 348 17.84 28.11 -12.53
C THR A 348 18.62 27.12 -11.66
N LEU A 349 17.93 26.26 -10.90
CA LEU A 349 18.55 25.34 -9.95
C LEU A 349 19.01 24.04 -10.64
N THR A 350 20.13 23.52 -10.14
CA THR A 350 20.62 22.17 -10.40
C THR A 350 20.48 21.32 -9.15
N TRP A 351 20.50 20.00 -9.29
CA TRP A 351 20.37 19.05 -8.18
C TRP A 351 21.47 19.18 -7.11
N GLU A 352 22.59 19.82 -7.43
CA GLU A 352 23.72 20.05 -6.52
C GLU A 352 23.62 21.39 -5.76
N SER A 353 22.57 22.17 -6.01
CA SER A 353 22.41 23.49 -5.37
C SER A 353 22.07 23.36 -3.89
N TYR A 354 22.80 24.09 -3.04
CA TYR A 354 22.54 24.17 -1.59
C TYR A 354 21.12 24.69 -1.25
N LYS A 355 20.50 25.44 -2.16
CA LYS A 355 19.15 26.01 -1.96
C LYS A 355 18.02 25.03 -2.29
N MET A 356 18.31 23.77 -2.63
CA MET A 356 17.30 22.81 -3.04
C MET A 356 16.30 22.51 -1.92
N ASP A 357 16.78 22.19 -0.73
CA ASP A 357 15.94 21.82 0.42
C ASP A 357 14.91 22.90 0.79
N PRO A 358 15.28 24.17 1.04
CA PRO A 358 14.30 25.21 1.34
C PRO A 358 13.37 25.51 0.16
N TYR A 359 13.86 25.33 -1.07
CA TYR A 359 13.04 25.53 -2.26
C TYR A 359 11.94 24.46 -2.40
N VAL A 360 12.26 23.18 -2.20
CA VAL A 360 11.27 22.09 -2.30
C VAL A 360 10.14 22.32 -1.30
N VAL A 361 10.49 22.66 -0.06
CA VAL A 361 9.52 22.94 1.00
C VAL A 361 8.63 24.12 0.61
N LYS A 362 9.23 25.25 0.22
CA LYS A 362 8.49 26.45 -0.19
C LYS A 362 7.57 26.21 -1.39
N LEU A 363 8.05 25.46 -2.40
CA LEU A 363 7.23 25.12 -3.57
C LEU A 363 6.06 24.22 -3.16
N SER A 364 6.30 23.21 -2.32
CA SER A 364 5.25 22.33 -1.83
C SER A 364 4.18 23.08 -1.02
N GLU A 365 4.59 23.98 -0.12
CA GLU A 365 3.69 24.81 0.68
C GLU A 365 2.84 25.75 -0.20
N THR A 366 3.47 26.42 -1.18
CA THR A 366 2.74 27.31 -2.09
C THR A 366 1.72 26.56 -2.95
N ILE A 367 2.03 25.32 -3.35
CA ILE A 367 1.12 24.48 -4.13
C ILE A 367 0.01 23.88 -3.25
N SER A 368 0.30 23.48 -2.01
CA SER A 368 -0.72 23.05 -1.05
C SER A 368 -1.69 24.18 -0.73
N ASN A 369 -1.19 25.39 -0.43
CA ASN A 369 -2.02 26.57 -0.22
C ASN A 369 -2.87 26.91 -1.45
N TYR A 370 -2.30 26.73 -2.65
CA TYR A 370 -3.05 26.89 -3.89
C TYR A 370 -4.15 25.84 -4.04
N GLN A 371 -3.88 24.58 -3.70
CA GLN A 371 -4.88 23.51 -3.72
C GLN A 371 -6.04 23.82 -2.78
N GLU A 372 -5.76 24.16 -1.52
CA GLU A 372 -6.78 24.52 -0.52
C GLU A 372 -7.63 25.70 -0.99
N LYS A 373 -6.99 26.76 -1.49
CA LYS A 373 -7.70 27.93 -2.04
C LYS A 373 -8.58 27.59 -3.23
N VAL A 374 -8.12 26.70 -4.12
CA VAL A 374 -8.93 26.28 -5.28
C VAL A 374 -10.12 25.45 -4.81
N GLU A 375 -9.94 24.54 -3.86
CA GLU A 375 -11.03 23.71 -3.33
C GLU A 375 -12.07 24.54 -2.56
N GLU A 376 -11.63 25.49 -1.74
CA GLU A 376 -12.53 26.44 -1.07
C GLU A 376 -13.29 27.27 -2.10
N LEU A 377 -12.60 27.82 -3.09
CA LEU A 377 -13.22 28.61 -4.15
C LEU A 377 -14.26 27.78 -4.92
N ASP A 378 -13.95 26.52 -5.22
CA ASP A 378 -14.86 25.62 -5.94
C ASP A 378 -16.17 25.43 -5.18
N MET A 379 -16.08 25.17 -3.87
CA MET A 379 -17.25 25.03 -2.99
C MET A 379 -18.08 26.31 -2.93
N VAL A 380 -17.43 27.47 -2.83
CA VAL A 380 -18.12 28.77 -2.75
C VAL A 380 -18.78 29.13 -4.08
N LEU A 381 -18.12 28.85 -5.22
CA LEU A 381 -18.67 29.11 -6.54
C LEU A 381 -19.88 28.23 -6.84
N ASP A 382 -19.80 26.92 -6.54
CA ASP A 382 -20.92 26.01 -6.73
C ASP A 382 -22.14 26.45 -5.89
N ARG A 383 -21.91 26.95 -4.66
CA ARG A 383 -22.98 27.54 -3.84
C ARG A 383 -23.60 28.79 -4.48
N ILE A 384 -22.77 29.69 -5.01
CA ILE A 384 -23.26 30.90 -5.69
C ILE A 384 -24.03 30.53 -6.95
N GLU A 385 -23.61 29.53 -7.72
CA GLU A 385 -24.34 29.06 -8.89
C GLU A 385 -25.69 28.44 -8.53
N VAL A 386 -25.78 27.68 -7.44
CA VAL A 386 -27.05 27.16 -6.91
C VAL A 386 -27.97 28.30 -6.47
N ASP A 387 -27.46 29.27 -5.71
CA ASP A 387 -28.26 30.44 -5.27
C ASP A 387 -28.70 31.29 -6.48
N LEU A 388 -27.86 31.44 -7.51
CA LEU A 388 -28.22 32.10 -8.77
C LEU A 388 -29.29 31.32 -9.55
N ALA A 389 -29.23 29.99 -9.59
CA ALA A 389 -30.25 29.17 -10.21
C ALA A 389 -31.57 29.23 -9.42
N ALA A 390 -31.51 29.27 -8.10
CA ALA A 390 -32.68 29.43 -7.24
C ALA A 390 -33.37 30.79 -7.45
N LEU A 391 -32.64 31.86 -7.80
CA LEU A 391 -33.25 33.14 -8.17
C LEU A 391 -34.18 33.02 -9.41
N ASP A 392 -33.99 32.03 -10.29
CA ASP A 392 -34.86 31.80 -11.46
C ASP A 392 -36.15 31.03 -11.12
N THR A 393 -36.23 30.32 -9.99
CA THR A 393 -37.39 29.49 -9.62
C THR A 393 -38.04 29.89 -8.28
N CYS A 394 -37.42 30.77 -7.51
CA CYS A 394 -37.93 31.25 -6.23
C CYS A 394 -39.34 31.88 -6.33
N GLN A 395 -40.11 31.75 -5.24
CA GLN A 395 -41.37 32.46 -5.04
C GLN A 395 -41.15 33.98 -5.02
N TYR A 396 -42.10 34.71 -5.58
CA TYR A 396 -42.05 36.17 -5.68
C TYR A 396 -42.36 36.83 -4.32
N SER A 397 -41.39 36.77 -3.40
CA SER A 397 -41.47 37.36 -2.06
C SER A 397 -40.19 38.13 -1.76
N SER A 398 -40.35 39.30 -1.12
CA SER A 398 -39.19 40.15 -0.78
C SER A 398 -38.25 39.45 0.19
N ALA A 399 -38.80 38.67 1.12
CA ALA A 399 -38.01 37.95 2.12
C ALA A 399 -37.15 36.84 1.49
N THR A 400 -37.67 36.12 0.49
CA THR A 400 -36.95 35.01 -0.14
C THR A 400 -35.85 35.51 -1.07
N VAL A 401 -36.13 36.53 -1.88
CA VAL A 401 -35.13 37.20 -2.74
C VAL A 401 -34.03 37.84 -1.89
N ALA A 402 -34.39 38.55 -0.81
CA ALA A 402 -33.43 39.14 0.11
C ALA A 402 -32.56 38.08 0.80
N ALA A 403 -33.13 36.93 1.18
CA ALA A 403 -32.39 35.84 1.79
C ALA A 403 -31.37 35.23 0.83
N LEU A 404 -31.73 35.02 -0.43
CA LEU A 404 -30.82 34.52 -1.48
C LEU A 404 -29.68 35.51 -1.74
N LEU A 405 -29.99 36.80 -1.91
CA LEU A 405 -28.97 37.85 -2.08
C LEU A 405 -28.06 37.96 -0.86
N THR A 406 -28.60 37.78 0.34
CA THR A 406 -27.80 37.73 1.58
C THR A 406 -26.90 36.49 1.63
N SER A 407 -27.35 35.33 1.13
CA SER A 407 -26.52 34.13 1.00
C SER A 407 -25.38 34.35 0.02
N ILE A 408 -25.66 34.92 -1.15
CA ILE A 408 -24.64 35.27 -2.16
C ILE A 408 -23.65 36.29 -1.58
N GLN A 409 -24.13 37.33 -0.88
CA GLN A 409 -23.25 38.30 -0.24
C GLN A 409 -22.36 37.66 0.83
N LYS A 410 -22.87 36.74 1.66
CA LYS A 410 -22.05 35.99 2.63
C LYS A 410 -20.96 35.15 1.94
N ALA A 411 -21.28 34.55 0.80
CA ALA A 411 -20.32 33.82 -0.01
C ALA A 411 -19.24 34.76 -0.59
N VAL A 412 -19.62 35.94 -1.09
CA VAL A 412 -18.68 36.99 -1.53
C VAL A 412 -17.82 37.51 -0.37
N ASP A 413 -18.41 37.68 0.81
CA ASP A 413 -17.70 38.10 2.02
C ASP A 413 -16.65 37.05 2.41
N GLN A 414 -16.98 35.75 2.33
CA GLN A 414 -16.01 34.66 2.52
C GLN A 414 -14.86 34.74 1.51
N LEU A 415 -15.14 35.03 0.24
CA LEU A 415 -14.08 35.24 -0.76
C LEU A 415 -13.21 36.46 -0.44
N SER A 416 -13.79 37.54 0.09
CA SER A 416 -13.00 38.72 0.49
C SER A 416 -12.01 38.40 1.62
N LEU A 417 -12.36 37.51 2.56
CA LEU A 417 -11.45 37.03 3.61
C LEU A 417 -10.29 36.19 3.05
N GLY A 418 -10.52 35.46 1.95
CA GLY A 418 -9.51 34.63 1.27
C GLY A 418 -8.44 35.41 0.49
N ASN A 419 -8.54 36.75 0.42
CA ASN A 419 -7.64 37.63 -0.33
C ASN A 419 -7.43 37.16 -1.80
N TYR A 420 -8.52 36.88 -2.51
CA TYR A 420 -8.46 36.54 -3.94
C TYR A 420 -8.15 37.78 -4.79
N SER A 421 -7.47 37.57 -5.91
CA SER A 421 -7.11 38.65 -6.84
C SER A 421 -8.33 39.09 -7.64
N ASN A 422 -8.42 40.37 -8.01
CA ASN A 422 -9.44 40.88 -8.92
C ASN A 422 -10.90 40.56 -8.53
N LEU A 423 -11.18 40.37 -7.23
CA LEU A 423 -12.52 40.07 -6.72
C LEU A 423 -13.55 41.12 -7.19
N HIS A 424 -13.16 42.40 -7.25
CA HIS A 424 -14.02 43.49 -7.70
C HIS A 424 -14.62 43.25 -9.10
N HIS A 425 -13.80 42.88 -10.08
CA HIS A 425 -14.27 42.61 -11.44
C HIS A 425 -15.15 41.37 -11.51
N TRP A 426 -14.83 40.35 -10.72
CA TRP A 426 -15.64 39.15 -10.65
C TRP A 426 -17.02 39.42 -10.01
N VAL A 427 -17.05 40.20 -8.92
CA VAL A 427 -18.30 40.62 -8.27
C VAL A 427 -19.14 41.50 -9.18
N GLU A 428 -18.54 42.40 -9.98
CA GLU A 428 -19.27 43.21 -10.96
C GLU A 428 -19.94 42.33 -12.04
N ASN A 429 -19.27 41.26 -12.47
CA ASN A 429 -19.87 40.29 -13.41
C ASN A 429 -21.02 39.50 -12.77
N ILE A 430 -20.91 39.15 -11.49
CA ILE A 430 -22.00 38.51 -10.74
C ILE A 430 -23.17 39.47 -10.54
N ASP A 431 -22.93 40.74 -10.21
CA ASP A 431 -23.96 41.78 -10.08
C ASP A 431 -24.72 41.94 -11.40
N LYS A 432 -24.02 42.03 -12.53
CA LYS A 432 -24.65 42.07 -13.87
C LYS A 432 -25.48 40.83 -14.18
N ARG A 433 -25.02 39.63 -13.77
CA ARG A 433 -25.78 38.38 -13.95
C ARG A 433 -27.06 38.38 -13.10
N ILE A 434 -26.98 38.88 -11.87
CA ILE A 434 -28.13 39.00 -10.97
C ILE A 434 -29.11 40.04 -11.50
N GLU A 435 -28.64 41.21 -11.95
CA GLU A 435 -29.46 42.25 -12.57
C GLU A 435 -30.23 41.71 -13.78
N LYS A 436 -29.57 40.94 -14.65
CA LYS A 436 -30.23 40.31 -15.81
C LYS A 436 -31.32 39.31 -15.39
N LYS A 437 -31.06 38.49 -14.36
CA LYS A 437 -32.05 37.53 -13.84
C LYS A 437 -33.24 38.25 -13.21
N LEU A 438 -32.98 39.23 -12.33
CA LEU A 438 -34.03 40.03 -11.69
C LEU A 438 -34.86 40.82 -12.72
N ALA A 439 -34.23 41.37 -13.76
CA ALA A 439 -34.93 42.04 -14.84
C ALA A 439 -35.90 41.10 -15.58
N SER A 440 -35.45 39.88 -15.92
CA SER A 440 -36.31 38.86 -16.54
C SER A 440 -37.48 38.45 -15.64
N ARG A 441 -37.28 38.41 -14.31
CA ARG A 441 -38.36 38.14 -13.35
C ARG A 441 -39.38 39.27 -13.28
N VAL A 442 -38.94 40.53 -13.32
CA VAL A 442 -39.85 41.68 -13.33
C VAL A 442 -40.63 41.73 -14.64
N GLU A 443 -40.02 41.40 -15.77
CA GLU A 443 -40.72 41.29 -17.06
C GLU A 443 -41.83 40.24 -17.01
N GLU A 444 -41.54 39.04 -16.49
CA GLU A 444 -42.55 37.99 -16.31
C GLU A 444 -43.65 38.40 -15.31
N ALA A 445 -43.28 39.07 -14.21
CA ALA A 445 -44.24 39.59 -13.25
C ALA A 445 -45.17 40.63 -13.89
N ILE A 446 -44.66 41.54 -14.71
CA ILE A 446 -45.48 42.52 -15.45
C ILE A 446 -46.43 41.77 -16.40
N ARG A 447 -45.94 40.75 -17.11
CA ARG A 447 -46.76 39.94 -18.02
C ARG A 447 -47.92 39.24 -17.28
N LEU A 448 -47.65 38.61 -16.14
CA LEU A 448 -48.68 37.99 -15.30
C LEU A 448 -49.70 39.02 -14.81
N TRP A 449 -49.24 40.20 -14.37
CA TRP A 449 -50.14 41.30 -13.98
C TRP A 449 -51.03 41.76 -15.14
N THR A 450 -50.49 41.91 -16.36
CA THR A 450 -51.29 42.28 -17.52
C THR A 450 -52.33 41.23 -17.88
N LEU A 451 -52.01 39.95 -17.69
CA LEU A 451 -52.92 38.85 -17.96
C LEU A 451 -54.07 38.80 -16.95
N VAL A 452 -53.78 38.94 -15.66
CA VAL A 452 -54.82 39.01 -14.61
C VAL A 452 -55.74 40.22 -14.84
N LEU A 453 -55.21 41.36 -15.26
CA LEU A 453 -56.01 42.57 -15.51
C LEU A 453 -56.87 42.50 -16.79
N THR A 454 -56.47 41.70 -17.78
CA THR A 454 -57.20 41.55 -19.05
C THR A 454 -58.27 40.46 -19.00
N HIS A 455 -58.29 39.65 -17.93
CA HIS A 455 -59.21 38.49 -17.79
C HIS A 455 -59.19 37.56 -19.01
N GLU A 456 -58.05 37.43 -19.69
CA GLU A 456 -57.88 36.36 -20.68
C GLU A 456 -57.81 35.04 -19.90
N GLU A 457 -58.70 34.09 -20.21
CA GLU A 457 -58.74 32.77 -19.60
C GLU A 457 -57.36 32.11 -19.75
N MET A 458 -56.72 31.80 -18.63
CA MET A 458 -55.50 30.99 -18.65
C MET A 458 -55.88 29.55 -18.95
N ASP A 459 -55.12 28.88 -19.84
CA ASP A 459 -55.18 27.42 -19.94
C ASP A 459 -54.85 26.81 -18.57
N ASP A 460 -55.70 25.89 -18.09
CA ASP A 460 -55.66 25.26 -16.76
C ASP A 460 -54.25 24.72 -16.35
N GLU A 461 -53.41 24.34 -17.32
CA GLU A 461 -52.03 23.87 -17.08
C GLU A 461 -51.05 24.96 -16.61
N SER A 462 -51.35 26.23 -16.91
CA SER A 462 -50.51 27.39 -16.57
C SER A 462 -50.85 27.97 -15.18
N GLU A 463 -52.05 27.70 -14.66
CA GLU A 463 -52.49 28.13 -13.33
C GLU A 463 -51.82 27.34 -12.19
N GLU A 464 -51.51 26.05 -12.38
CA GLU A 464 -50.92 25.21 -11.32
C GLU A 464 -49.45 25.56 -10.99
N LYS A 465 -48.74 26.24 -11.88
CA LYS A 465 -47.30 26.54 -11.73
C LYS A 465 -46.98 28.00 -11.43
N ALA A 466 -47.88 28.93 -11.75
CA ALA A 466 -47.65 30.36 -11.57
C ALA A 466 -48.37 30.87 -10.31
N VAL A 467 -47.63 31.46 -9.38
CA VAL A 467 -48.25 32.22 -8.27
C VAL A 467 -48.86 33.48 -8.86
N LEU A 468 -50.16 33.44 -9.09
CA LEU A 468 -50.93 34.57 -9.62
C LEU A 468 -50.90 35.76 -8.62
N PRO A 469 -50.73 37.00 -9.10
CA PRO A 469 -50.84 38.17 -8.26
C PRO A 469 -52.22 38.28 -7.60
N ALA A 470 -52.26 38.32 -6.27
CA ALA A 470 -53.50 38.53 -5.52
C ALA A 470 -53.87 40.03 -5.53
N LEU A 471 -54.72 40.43 -6.49
CA LEU A 471 -55.31 41.76 -6.54
C LEU A 471 -56.20 42.01 -5.32
N GLN A 472 -55.97 43.10 -4.60
CA GLN A 472 -56.91 43.51 -3.54
C GLN A 472 -58.12 44.20 -4.20
N PRO A 473 -59.35 43.70 -3.99
CA PRO A 473 -60.52 44.27 -4.61
C PRO A 473 -60.76 45.70 -4.11
N ILE A 474 -60.90 46.65 -5.04
CA ILE A 474 -61.18 48.05 -4.73
C ILE A 474 -62.71 48.20 -4.61
N VAL A 475 -63.21 48.40 -3.40
CA VAL A 475 -64.63 48.62 -3.15
C VAL A 475 -64.99 50.06 -3.51
N LEU A 476 -65.87 50.22 -4.49
CA LEU A 476 -66.39 51.53 -4.91
C LEU A 476 -67.68 51.81 -4.13
N GLU A 477 -67.67 52.82 -3.27
CA GLU A 477 -68.86 53.25 -2.53
C GLU A 477 -69.56 54.42 -3.24
N MET A 478 -70.88 54.31 -3.44
CA MET A 478 -71.68 55.45 -3.88
C MET A 478 -72.04 56.32 -2.67
N ARG A 479 -71.51 57.54 -2.62
CA ARG A 479 -71.78 58.50 -1.55
C ARG A 479 -72.64 59.65 -2.06
N VAL A 480 -73.59 60.10 -1.23
CA VAL A 480 -74.43 61.26 -1.50
C VAL A 480 -74.02 62.37 -0.54
N THR A 481 -73.49 63.47 -1.06
CA THR A 481 -73.30 64.71 -0.28
C THR A 481 -73.94 65.87 -1.01
N SER A 482 -74.75 66.66 -0.31
CA SER A 482 -75.39 67.86 -0.87
C SER A 482 -76.18 67.60 -2.17
N GLN A 483 -76.99 66.54 -2.20
CA GLN A 483 -77.80 66.11 -3.35
C GLN A 483 -77.02 65.69 -4.61
N VAL A 484 -75.69 65.57 -4.54
CA VAL A 484 -74.85 65.05 -5.62
C VAL A 484 -74.38 63.64 -5.26
N MET A 485 -74.68 62.67 -6.13
CA MET A 485 -74.14 61.31 -6.06
C MET A 485 -72.75 61.29 -6.70
N TYR A 486 -71.75 60.80 -5.98
CA TYR A 486 -70.41 60.54 -6.52
C TYR A 486 -69.88 59.20 -6.00
N VAL A 487 -68.95 58.62 -6.75
CA VAL A 487 -68.29 57.36 -6.38
C VAL A 487 -67.00 57.70 -5.63
N SER A 488 -66.81 57.09 -4.47
CA SER A 488 -65.63 57.23 -3.62
C SER A 488 -65.02 55.85 -3.40
N PRO A 489 -63.74 55.61 -3.72
CA PRO A 489 -62.82 56.48 -4.47
C PRO A 489 -63.29 56.75 -5.91
N SER A 490 -62.84 57.86 -6.51
CA SER A 490 -63.13 58.14 -7.93
C SER A 490 -62.51 57.08 -8.84
N ILE A 491 -62.97 56.97 -10.08
CA ILE A 491 -62.41 56.01 -11.06
C ILE A 491 -60.90 56.25 -11.27
N GLU A 492 -60.47 57.52 -11.22
CA GLU A 492 -59.05 57.89 -11.32
C GLU A 492 -58.26 57.44 -10.09
N GLN A 493 -58.83 57.60 -8.89
CA GLN A 493 -58.23 57.11 -7.64
C GLN A 493 -58.17 55.59 -7.60
N ALA A 494 -59.18 54.88 -8.11
CA ALA A 494 -59.16 53.42 -8.23
C ALA A 494 -58.06 52.95 -9.19
N ARG A 495 -57.85 53.64 -10.33
CA ARG A 495 -56.73 53.37 -11.24
C ARG A 495 -55.37 53.63 -10.58
N ALA A 496 -55.25 54.70 -9.79
CA ALA A 496 -54.04 54.98 -9.03
C ALA A 496 -53.75 53.86 -8.00
N HIS A 497 -54.78 53.39 -7.28
CA HIS A 497 -54.63 52.27 -6.35
C HIS A 497 -54.22 50.96 -7.03
N LEU A 498 -54.71 50.67 -8.24
CA LEU A 498 -54.24 49.52 -9.02
C LEU A 498 -52.76 49.66 -9.43
N LEU A 499 -52.34 50.87 -9.85
CA LEU A 499 -50.94 51.15 -10.16
C LEU A 499 -50.04 51.03 -8.92
N ASP A 500 -50.51 51.49 -7.75
CA ASP A 500 -49.79 51.34 -6.49
C ASP A 500 -49.58 49.87 -6.12
N GLN A 501 -50.58 49.01 -6.35
CA GLN A 501 -50.45 47.56 -6.14
C GLN A 501 -49.42 46.94 -7.09
N LEU A 502 -49.40 47.34 -8.36
CA LEU A 502 -48.40 46.88 -9.33
C LEU A 502 -46.99 47.37 -8.97
N LEU A 503 -46.84 48.63 -8.56
CA LEU A 503 -45.57 49.20 -8.11
C LEU A 503 -45.08 48.53 -6.82
N ALA A 504 -45.97 48.21 -5.88
CA ALA A 504 -45.63 47.45 -4.68
C ALA A 504 -45.11 46.05 -5.04
N TRP A 505 -45.72 45.40 -6.05
CA TRP A 505 -45.25 44.13 -6.58
C TRP A 505 -43.88 44.26 -7.24
N GLN A 506 -43.64 45.25 -8.11
CA GLN A 506 -42.33 45.49 -8.72
C GLN A 506 -41.25 45.84 -7.68
N SER A 507 -41.63 46.58 -6.64
CA SER A 507 -40.73 47.00 -5.55
C SER A 507 -40.12 45.81 -4.80
N VAL A 508 -40.79 44.65 -4.76
CA VAL A 508 -40.25 43.41 -4.17
C VAL A 508 -38.87 43.07 -4.72
N VAL A 509 -38.64 43.30 -6.02
CA VAL A 509 -37.36 43.02 -6.69
C VAL A 509 -36.48 44.27 -6.78
N ILE A 510 -37.07 45.44 -7.05
CA ILE A 510 -36.32 46.69 -7.29
C ILE A 510 -35.73 47.28 -5.99
N SER A 511 -36.34 47.02 -4.83
CA SER A 511 -35.87 47.53 -3.54
C SER A 511 -34.69 46.77 -2.94
N GLN A 512 -34.21 45.72 -3.62
CA GLN A 512 -33.19 44.84 -3.08
C GLN A 512 -31.79 45.48 -3.07
N PRO A 513 -30.98 45.21 -2.04
CA PRO A 513 -29.63 45.76 -1.96
C PRO A 513 -28.71 45.13 -3.01
N ARG A 514 -27.88 45.97 -3.66
CA ARG A 514 -26.83 45.50 -4.56
C ARG A 514 -25.71 44.79 -3.80
N ILE A 515 -25.10 43.81 -4.44
CA ILE A 515 -23.96 43.08 -3.88
C ILE A 515 -22.73 43.97 -3.97
N SER A 516 -21.91 43.97 -2.91
CA SER A 516 -20.69 44.78 -2.85
C SER A 516 -19.51 43.99 -2.30
N SER A 517 -18.35 44.14 -2.94
CA SER A 517 -17.09 43.55 -2.50
C SER A 517 -16.41 44.34 -1.36
N THR A 518 -16.88 45.54 -1.05
CA THR A 518 -16.21 46.52 -0.17
C THR A 518 -16.83 46.64 1.22
N ARG A 519 -17.74 45.72 1.61
CA ARG A 519 -18.46 45.83 2.89
C ARG A 519 -17.54 45.94 4.10
N PHE A 520 -16.42 45.21 4.11
CA PHE A 520 -15.41 45.30 5.17
C PHE A 520 -14.66 46.64 5.17
N GLN A 521 -14.35 47.20 3.99
CA GLN A 521 -13.72 48.51 3.87
C GLN A 521 -14.69 49.64 4.26
N LEU A 522 -15.97 49.50 3.92
CA LEU A 522 -17.03 50.45 4.28
C LEU A 522 -17.38 50.40 5.77
N ALA A 523 -17.30 49.22 6.41
CA ALA A 523 -17.45 49.09 7.86
C ALA A 523 -16.30 49.79 8.61
N LEU A 524 -15.05 49.55 8.19
CA LEU A 524 -13.87 50.26 8.73
C LEU A 524 -13.93 51.77 8.49
N ALA A 525 -14.43 52.21 7.33
CA ALA A 525 -14.61 53.62 7.03
C ALA A 525 -15.72 54.28 7.87
N ARG A 526 -16.84 53.58 8.13
CA ARG A 526 -17.90 54.06 9.01
C ARG A 526 -17.43 54.29 10.44
N ASP A 527 -16.68 53.35 10.99
CA ASP A 527 -16.10 53.49 12.35
C ASP A 527 -15.10 54.65 12.43
N SER A 528 -14.38 54.96 11.33
CA SER A 528 -13.45 56.09 11.27
C SER A 528 -14.13 57.46 11.11
N THR A 529 -15.39 57.50 10.68
CA THR A 529 -16.17 58.75 10.55
C THR A 529 -17.02 59.05 11.78
N GLU A 530 -17.16 58.09 12.70
CA GLU A 530 -17.89 58.23 13.97
C GLU A 530 -16.95 58.47 15.18
N ALA A 531 -15.64 58.58 14.96
CA ALA A 531 -14.62 59.03 15.92
C ALA A 531 -14.08 60.41 15.53
#